data_AF-A0A3M1QS57-F1
#
_entry.id   AF-A0A3M1QS57-F1
#
_cell.length_a   1.000
_cell.length_b   1.000
_cell.length_c   1.000
_cell.angle_alpha   90.00
_cell.angle_beta   90.00
_cell.angle_gamma   90.00
#
_symmetry.space_group_name_H-M   'P 1'
#
loop_
_entity.id
_entity.type
_entity.pdbx_description
1 polymer ?
#
loop_
_entity_poly.entity_id
_entity_poly.type
_entity_poly.pdbx_seq_one_letter_code
_entity_poly.pdbx_strand_id
1 'polypeptide(L)'
;MQPSDILFSNDPALHPVDTKEHDACALICSVRKGGQATHGNVKRTIEALARMGHRTGIVEGEGDGVGILTDIPAQLWTKRLAQVGLRPSLASSPNFWVAHLLIPAEARGRSTNLVEQICNRIAQAGL
;
A
#
# COMPACT_ATOMS: atom_id res chain seq x y z
N MET A 1 27.24 32.47 45.57
CA MET A 1 25.98 31.91 46.11
C MET A 1 25.06 31.65 44.92
N GLN A 2 24.93 30.38 44.51
CA GLN A 2 24.03 29.86 43.43
C GLN A 2 22.54 29.96 43.90
N PRO A 3 21.46 29.74 43.10
CA PRO A 3 21.35 28.89 41.88
C PRO A 3 20.34 29.37 40.78
N SER A 4 20.54 29.01 39.50
CA SER A 4 19.89 27.92 38.73
C SER A 4 18.89 28.41 37.67
N ASP A 5 19.40 28.56 36.45
CA ASP A 5 18.66 28.25 35.23
C ASP A 5 18.34 26.75 35.26
N ILE A 6 17.06 26.41 35.39
CA ILE A 6 16.58 25.05 35.20
C ILE A 6 15.96 24.96 33.81
N LEU A 7 16.80 24.75 32.80
CA LEU A 7 16.37 24.18 31.53
C LEU A 7 16.26 22.67 31.72
N PHE A 8 15.09 22.18 32.10
CA PHE A 8 14.75 20.77 31.93
C PHE A 8 14.61 20.50 30.43
N SER A 9 15.73 20.24 29.76
CA SER A 9 15.75 19.52 28.49
C SER A 9 15.31 18.09 28.77
N ASN A 10 14.00 17.87 28.76
CA ASN A 10 13.39 16.56 29.04
C ASN A 10 13.35 15.64 27.83
N ASP A 11 14.14 15.92 26.79
CA ASP A 11 14.27 15.01 25.66
C ASP A 11 15.25 13.89 26.00
N PRO A 12 14.85 12.61 25.90
CA PRO A 12 15.78 11.50 26.07
C PRO A 12 16.90 11.62 25.03
N ALA A 13 18.13 11.35 25.45
CA ALA A 13 19.28 11.32 24.56
C ALA A 13 19.01 10.34 23.42
N LEU A 14 18.82 10.87 22.21
CA LEU A 14 18.56 10.08 21.01
C LEU A 14 19.73 9.12 20.75
N HIS A 15 19.45 7.93 20.24
CA HIS A 15 20.51 7.01 19.87
C HIS A 15 21.35 7.64 18.74
N PRO A 16 22.69 7.45 18.68
CA PRO A 16 23.55 8.05 17.65
C PRO A 16 23.20 7.69 16.20
N VAL A 17 22.29 6.73 15.99
CA VAL A 17 21.74 6.39 14.67
C VAL A 17 20.56 7.30 14.30
N ASP A 18 19.75 7.70 15.29
CA ASP A 18 18.57 8.56 15.12
C ASP A 18 18.98 10.01 14.82
N THR A 19 20.23 10.39 15.15
CA THR A 19 20.80 11.69 14.79
C THR A 19 21.31 11.75 13.34
N LYS A 20 21.32 10.62 12.63
CA LYS A 20 21.82 10.50 11.25
C LYS A 20 20.71 10.34 10.21
N GLU A 21 19.53 9.88 10.61
CA GLU A 21 18.38 9.70 9.72
C GLU A 21 17.61 11.02 9.60
N HIS A 22 17.55 11.59 8.39
CA HIS A 22 16.77 12.78 8.08
C HIS A 22 15.71 12.52 6.97
N ASP A 23 15.58 11.28 6.51
CA ASP A 23 14.72 10.89 5.39
C ASP A 23 13.43 10.24 5.88
N ALA A 24 12.35 11.00 5.79
CA ALA A 24 11.20 10.72 6.62
C ALA A 24 10.04 10.11 5.81
N CYS A 25 10.14 8.86 5.36
CA CYS A 25 8.98 8.15 4.78
C CYS A 25 7.76 8.19 5.73
N ALA A 26 6.54 8.25 5.18
CA ALA A 26 5.30 8.27 5.94
C ALA A 26 4.55 6.94 5.79
N LEU A 27 4.23 6.30 6.91
CA LEU A 27 3.45 5.07 6.96
C LEU A 27 2.21 5.27 7.83
N ILE A 28 1.08 4.78 7.34
CA ILE A 28 -0.16 4.69 8.13
C ILE A 28 -0.88 3.37 7.86
N CYS A 29 -1.50 2.84 8.90
CA CYS A 29 -2.35 1.66 8.82
C CYS A 29 -3.72 1.96 9.44
N SER A 30 -4.80 1.66 8.71
CA SER A 30 -6.17 1.79 9.21
C SER A 30 -6.83 0.41 9.30
N VAL A 31 -6.93 -0.11 10.53
CA VAL A 31 -7.48 -1.44 10.82
C VAL A 31 -8.83 -1.32 11.52
N ARG A 32 -9.83 -2.08 11.05
CA ARG A 32 -11.08 -2.24 11.79
C ARG A 32 -11.01 -3.46 12.68
N LYS A 33 -11.01 -3.25 13.99
CA LYS A 33 -10.96 -4.32 15.00
C LYS A 33 -12.06 -5.37 14.82
N GLY A 34 -13.25 -4.96 14.37
CA GLY A 34 -14.37 -5.88 14.15
C GLY A 34 -14.24 -6.75 12.89
N GLY A 35 -13.27 -6.49 12.00
CA GLY A 35 -13.08 -7.25 10.76
C GLY A 35 -14.10 -6.96 9.65
N GLN A 36 -15.08 -6.06 9.86
CA GLN A 36 -16.03 -5.70 8.80
C GLN A 36 -15.35 -4.84 7.72
N ALA A 37 -15.33 -5.33 6.49
CA ALA A 37 -14.86 -4.58 5.34
C ALA A 37 -15.75 -3.34 5.09
N THR A 38 -15.13 -2.16 4.94
CA THR A 38 -15.85 -0.93 4.56
C THR A 38 -14.99 -0.01 3.72
N HIS A 39 -15.62 0.69 2.78
CA HIS A 39 -14.97 1.74 1.98
C HIS A 39 -14.37 2.87 2.85
N GLY A 40 -14.92 3.09 4.05
CA GLY A 40 -14.42 4.10 4.98
C GLY A 40 -12.95 3.92 5.40
N ASN A 41 -12.42 2.69 5.42
CA ASN A 41 -11.00 2.47 5.72
C ASN A 41 -10.11 3.05 4.63
N VAL A 42 -10.42 2.76 3.36
CA VAL A 42 -9.70 3.29 2.20
C VAL A 42 -9.73 4.82 2.22
N LYS A 43 -10.90 5.44 2.42
CA LYS A 43 -11.04 6.90 2.49
C LYS A 43 -10.16 7.52 3.58
N ARG A 44 -10.19 6.95 4.80
CA ARG A 44 -9.39 7.46 5.92
C ARG A 44 -7.89 7.29 5.70
N THR A 45 -7.46 6.16 5.14
CA THR A 45 -6.05 5.93 4.80
C THR A 45 -5.57 6.95 3.79
N ILE A 46 -6.33 7.21 2.72
CA ILE A 46 -5.98 8.20 1.69
C ILE A 46 -5.95 9.62 2.28
N GLU A 47 -6.95 9.99 3.08
CA GLU A 47 -7.02 11.31 3.74
C GLU A 47 -5.81 11.54 4.67
N ALA A 48 -5.40 10.51 5.40
CA ALA A 48 -4.24 10.61 6.26
C ALA A 48 -2.92 10.66 5.46
N LEU A 49 -2.78 9.87 4.40
CA LEU A 49 -1.63 9.98 3.48
C LEU A 49 -1.50 11.39 2.91
N ALA A 50 -2.61 12.02 2.50
CA ALA A 50 -2.61 13.40 2.00
C ALA A 50 -2.11 14.41 3.04
N ARG A 51 -2.39 14.19 4.34
CA ARG A 51 -1.89 15.04 5.44
C ARG A 51 -0.41 14.83 5.73
N MET A 52 0.17 13.74 5.26
CA MET A 52 1.59 13.43 5.42
C MET A 52 2.45 13.92 4.25
N GLY A 53 1.94 14.76 3.35
CA GLY A 53 2.73 15.32 2.24
C GLY A 53 3.97 16.13 2.68
N HIS A 54 4.00 16.65 3.90
CA HIS A 54 5.19 17.30 4.48
C HIS A 54 6.36 16.33 4.74
N ARG A 55 6.15 15.03 4.52
CA ARG A 55 7.08 13.91 4.69
C ARG A 55 7.51 13.29 3.35
N THR A 56 7.09 13.86 2.23
CA THR A 56 7.38 13.31 0.89
C THR A 56 8.48 14.12 0.22
N GLY A 57 9.42 13.44 -0.44
CA GLY A 57 10.31 14.09 -1.40
C GLY A 57 9.51 14.55 -2.61
N ILE A 58 9.75 15.80 -3.01
CA ILE A 58 9.22 16.38 -4.25
C ILE A 58 10.40 17.00 -5.00
N VAL A 59 10.62 16.56 -6.24
CA VAL A 59 11.66 17.06 -7.13
C VAL A 59 10.98 17.49 -8.43
N GLU A 60 11.13 18.77 -8.81
CA GLU A 60 10.54 19.33 -10.04
C GLU A 60 9.01 19.12 -10.19
N GLY A 61 8.29 19.00 -9.07
CA GLY A 61 6.84 18.75 -9.06
C GLY A 61 6.46 17.28 -9.17
N GLU A 62 7.43 16.37 -9.26
CA GLU A 62 7.26 14.92 -9.20
C GLU A 62 7.52 14.44 -7.77
N GLY A 63 6.67 13.53 -7.29
CA GLY A 63 6.84 12.90 -5.98
C GLY A 63 7.42 11.50 -6.11
N ASP A 64 8.20 11.06 -5.11
CA ASP A 64 8.91 9.78 -5.13
C ASP A 64 7.99 8.54 -5.18
N GLY A 65 6.72 8.70 -4.78
CA GLY A 65 5.70 7.68 -4.86
C GLY A 65 4.84 7.59 -3.60
N VAL A 66 3.59 7.17 -3.80
CA VAL A 66 2.63 6.89 -2.72
C VAL A 66 1.74 5.72 -3.13
N GLY A 67 1.38 4.86 -2.18
CA GLY A 67 0.53 3.71 -2.43
C GLY A 67 -0.28 3.31 -1.21
N ILE A 68 -1.32 2.53 -1.46
CA ILE A 68 -2.07 1.83 -0.41
C ILE A 68 -2.09 0.34 -0.71
N LEU A 69 -2.01 -0.46 0.34
CA LEU A 69 -2.30 -1.89 0.30
C LEU A 69 -3.64 -2.11 0.99
N THR A 70 -4.52 -2.89 0.35
CA THR A 70 -5.84 -3.25 0.89
C THR A 70 -6.04 -4.75 0.76
N ASP A 71 -6.99 -5.28 1.52
CA ASP A 71 -7.58 -6.58 1.20
C ASP A 71 -8.18 -6.55 -0.22
N ILE A 72 -8.33 -7.73 -0.84
CA ILE A 72 -8.98 -7.86 -2.15
C ILE A 72 -10.42 -7.37 -2.02
N PRO A 73 -10.88 -6.39 -2.82
CA PRO A 73 -12.23 -5.86 -2.74
C PRO A 73 -13.23 -6.83 -3.36
N ALA A 74 -13.57 -7.91 -2.63
CA ALA A 74 -14.36 -9.04 -3.12
C ALA A 74 -15.67 -8.59 -3.80
N GLN A 75 -16.38 -7.60 -3.26
CA GLN A 75 -17.60 -7.06 -3.85
C GLN A 75 -17.40 -6.48 -5.27
N LEU A 76 -16.25 -5.85 -5.53
CA LEU A 76 -15.92 -5.33 -6.86
C LEU A 76 -15.58 -6.47 -7.81
N TRP A 77 -14.82 -7.47 -7.34
CA TRP A 77 -14.47 -8.64 -8.13
C TRP A 77 -15.67 -9.53 -8.44
N THR A 78 -16.61 -9.73 -7.51
CA THR A 78 -17.89 -10.40 -7.76
C THR A 78 -18.64 -9.76 -8.93
N LYS A 79 -18.74 -8.42 -8.93
CA LYS A 79 -19.39 -7.69 -10.03
C LYS A 79 -18.63 -7.86 -11.35
N ARG A 80 -17.31 -7.74 -11.33
CA ARG A 80 -16.46 -7.85 -12.52
C ARG A 80 -16.51 -9.24 -13.15
N LEU A 81 -16.48 -10.29 -12.33
CA LEU A 81 -16.62 -11.68 -12.78
C LEU A 81 -18.00 -11.93 -13.41
N ALA A 82 -19.07 -11.44 -12.78
CA ALA A 82 -20.42 -11.56 -13.32
C ALA A 82 -20.56 -10.91 -14.70
N GLN A 83 -19.97 -9.73 -14.89
CA GLN A 83 -20.01 -8.98 -16.15
C GLN A 83 -19.36 -9.71 -17.33
N VAL A 84 -18.39 -10.59 -17.06
CA VAL A 84 -17.72 -11.40 -18.08
C VAL A 84 -18.24 -12.84 -18.14
N GLY A 85 -19.38 -13.13 -17.50
CA GLY A 85 -20.01 -14.45 -17.51
C GLY A 85 -19.32 -15.51 -16.63
N LEU A 86 -18.40 -15.10 -15.75
CA LEU A 86 -17.72 -16.00 -14.81
C LEU A 86 -18.49 -16.11 -13.49
N ARG A 87 -18.25 -17.20 -12.75
CA ARG A 87 -18.89 -17.46 -11.46
C ARG A 87 -18.55 -16.37 -10.44
N PRO A 88 -19.50 -15.54 -9.97
CA PRO A 88 -19.21 -14.42 -9.08
C PRO A 88 -18.72 -14.84 -7.69
N SER A 89 -19.07 -16.06 -7.26
CA SER A 89 -18.64 -16.67 -6.00
C SER A 89 -17.15 -16.97 -5.93
N LEU A 90 -16.44 -16.99 -7.07
CA LEU A 90 -14.99 -17.16 -7.08
C LEU A 90 -14.29 -16.05 -6.29
N ALA A 91 -14.82 -14.82 -6.28
CA ALA A 91 -14.22 -13.71 -5.52
C ALA A 91 -14.21 -13.92 -3.99
N SER A 92 -15.00 -14.87 -3.48
CA SER A 92 -15.04 -15.25 -2.06
C SER A 92 -14.27 -16.54 -1.76
N SER A 93 -13.67 -17.16 -2.77
CA SER A 93 -12.88 -18.37 -2.60
C SER A 93 -11.59 -18.07 -1.84
N PRO A 94 -11.14 -18.93 -0.90
CA PRO A 94 -9.82 -18.79 -0.28
C PRO A 94 -8.67 -18.88 -1.28
N ASN A 95 -8.91 -19.46 -2.46
CA ASN A 95 -7.92 -19.57 -3.54
C ASN A 95 -8.04 -18.42 -4.56
N PHE A 96 -8.85 -17.39 -4.27
CA PHE A 96 -8.96 -16.24 -5.16
C PHE A 96 -7.81 -15.27 -4.95
N TRP A 97 -7.07 -15.02 -6.01
CA TRP A 97 -5.94 -14.10 -5.99
C TRP A 97 -6.04 -13.10 -7.13
N VAL A 98 -5.38 -11.96 -6.94
CA VAL A 98 -5.31 -10.86 -7.90
C VAL A 98 -3.87 -10.39 -7.95
N ALA A 99 -3.32 -10.31 -9.16
CA ALA A 99 -1.99 -9.75 -9.39
C ALA A 99 -2.11 -8.40 -10.10
N HIS A 100 -1.45 -7.37 -9.56
CA HIS A 100 -1.17 -6.14 -10.29
C HIS A 100 0.21 -6.26 -10.91
N LEU A 101 0.28 -6.25 -12.24
CA LEU A 101 1.53 -6.43 -12.99
C LEU A 101 1.91 -5.11 -13.66
N LEU A 102 3.14 -4.66 -13.42
CA LEU A 102 3.74 -3.55 -14.15
C LEU A 102 4.48 -4.10 -15.35
N ILE A 103 3.98 -3.81 -16.55
CA ILE A 103 4.59 -4.25 -17.81
C ILE A 103 5.23 -3.03 -18.48
N PRO A 104 6.52 -3.10 -18.87
CA PRO A 104 7.19 -2.01 -19.59
C PRO A 104 6.41 -1.61 -20.85
N ALA A 105 6.38 -0.33 -21.16
CA ALA A 105 5.56 0.21 -22.25
C ALA A 105 5.92 -0.40 -23.61
N GLU A 106 7.21 -0.61 -23.86
CA GLU A 106 7.77 -1.26 -25.03
C GLU A 106 7.35 -2.73 -25.17
N ALA A 107 6.94 -3.38 -24.08
CA ALA A 107 6.47 -4.75 -24.06
C ALA A 107 4.94 -4.88 -24.19
N ARG A 108 4.20 -3.76 -24.37
CA ARG A 108 2.73 -3.77 -24.44
C ARG A 108 2.16 -4.75 -25.45
N GLY A 109 2.77 -4.87 -26.64
CA GLY A 109 2.35 -5.83 -27.68
C GLY A 109 2.48 -7.30 -27.29
N ARG A 110 3.31 -7.61 -26.29
CA ARG A 110 3.52 -8.98 -25.75
C ARG A 110 2.82 -9.21 -24.41
N SER A 111 2.07 -8.24 -23.91
CA SER A 111 1.45 -8.30 -22.57
C SER A 111 0.62 -9.55 -22.34
N THR A 112 -0.23 -9.96 -23.29
CA THR A 112 -1.03 -11.19 -23.18
C THR A 112 -0.17 -12.43 -22.99
N ASN A 113 0.90 -12.57 -23.79
CA ASN A 113 1.81 -13.71 -23.69
C ASN A 113 2.59 -13.70 -22.37
N LEU A 114 3.00 -12.52 -21.88
CA LEU A 114 3.65 -12.39 -20.57
C LEU A 114 2.71 -12.82 -19.44
N VAL A 115 1.46 -12.37 -19.48
CA VAL A 115 0.44 -12.75 -18.48
C VAL A 115 0.19 -14.26 -18.52
N GLU A 116 0.07 -14.85 -19.69
CA GLU A 116 -0.10 -16.30 -19.86
C GLU A 116 1.08 -17.09 -19.27
N GLN A 117 2.32 -16.67 -19.55
CA GLN A 117 3.51 -17.29 -18.97
C GLN A 117 3.53 -17.19 -17.44
N ILE A 118 3.11 -16.06 -16.88
CA ILE A 118 3.02 -15.87 -15.42
C ILE A 118 1.96 -16.81 -14.84
N CYS A 119 0.77 -16.86 -15.41
CA CYS A 119 -0.30 -17.76 -14.98
C CYS A 119 0.14 -19.23 -15.03
N ASN A 120 0.81 -19.65 -16.12
CA ASN A 120 1.30 -21.02 -16.26
C ASN A 120 2.33 -21.38 -15.18
N ARG A 121 3.23 -20.46 -14.83
CA ARG A 121 4.22 -20.67 -13.76
C ARG A 121 3.56 -20.74 -12.38
N ILE A 122 2.55 -19.91 -12.12
CA ILE A 122 1.77 -19.94 -10.88
C ILE A 122 1.03 -21.29 -10.76
N ALA A 123 0.38 -21.73 -11.83
CA ALA A 123 -0.29 -23.03 -11.88
C ALA A 123 0.66 -24.22 -11.64
N GLN A 124 1.86 -24.18 -12.24
CA GLN A 124 2.90 -25.19 -12.02
C GLN A 124 3.42 -25.21 -10.58
N ALA A 125 3.34 -24.09 -9.86
CA ALA A 125 3.70 -23.99 -8.44
C ALA A 125 2.57 -24.46 -7.50
N GLY A 126 1.41 -24.88 -8.03
CA GLY A 126 0.28 -25.38 -7.26
C GLY A 126 -0.71 -24.32 -6.79
N LEU A 127 -0.73 -23.15 -7.44
CA LEU A 127 -1.65 -22.03 -7.17
C LEU A 127 -2.67 -21.82 -8.30
#